data_AF-A0A3D5AWS6-F1
#
_entry.id   AF-A0A3D5AWS6-F1
#
_cell.length_a   1.000
_cell.length_b   1.000
_cell.length_c   1.000
_cell.angle_alpha   90.00
_cell.angle_beta   90.00
_cell.angle_gamma   90.00
#
_symmetry.space_group_name_H-M   'P 1'
#
loop_
_entity.id
_entity.type
_entity.pdbx_description
1 polymer ?
#
loop_
_entity_poly.entity_id
_entity_poly.type
_entity_poly.pdbx_seq_one_letter_code
_entity_poly.pdbx_strand_id
1 'polypeptide(L)'
;MKLDVIIDDKNYRIEAPPEMLTEAESFFAKMDQDMDHGWQMGPEFIEHPDSIQRCQIAANKLLTSHSSDNPLLVQLMAAYILKRLPGIKSINIDTSGEMQNTEMIFEEGARRAGQRQTTSRPLSETEARARADKDVSPVYKVGRSWRFAVYDPAAGRWVESPFTDTQETAQQQRDQAHTQMMQAILQGKL
;
A
#
# COMPACT_ATOMS: atom_id res chain seq x y z
N MET A 1 -8.94 17.48 11.96
CA MET A 1 -8.90 16.04 11.59
C MET A 1 -7.50 15.51 11.85
N LYS A 2 -7.31 14.18 11.92
CA LYS A 2 -5.99 13.58 12.22
C LYS A 2 -5.70 12.42 11.27
N LEU A 3 -4.45 12.30 10.86
CA LEU A 3 -3.93 11.18 10.07
C LEU A 3 -2.79 10.53 10.84
N ASP A 4 -2.86 9.22 11.05
CA ASP A 4 -1.75 8.46 11.61
C ASP A 4 -0.78 8.06 10.48
N VAL A 5 0.50 8.38 10.63
CA VAL A 5 1.53 8.17 9.62
C VAL A 5 2.63 7.30 10.21
N ILE A 6 2.89 6.16 9.59
CA ILE A 6 3.92 5.22 10.03
C ILE A 6 5.15 5.42 9.15
N ILE A 7 6.31 5.67 9.77
CA ILE A 7 7.63 5.84 9.13
C ILE A 7 8.64 5.05 9.96
N ASP A 8 9.35 4.09 9.37
CA ASP A 8 10.32 3.21 10.07
C ASP A 8 9.76 2.64 11.38
N ASP A 9 8.56 2.06 11.33
CA ASP A 9 7.80 1.50 12.47
C ASP A 9 7.39 2.50 13.56
N LYS A 10 7.65 3.80 13.38
CA LYS A 10 7.21 4.85 14.30
C LYS A 10 5.91 5.48 13.80
N ASN A 11 4.96 5.62 14.72
CA ASN A 11 3.67 6.26 14.42
C ASN A 11 3.69 7.75 14.79
N TYR A 12 3.39 8.59 13.80
CA TYR A 12 3.27 10.04 13.89
C TYR A 12 1.82 10.44 13.65
N ARG A 13 1.20 11.05 14.65
CA ARG A 13 -0.16 11.59 14.53
C ARG A 13 -0.11 13.02 14.03
N ILE A 14 -0.47 13.24 12.77
CA ILE A 14 -0.46 14.55 12.15
C ILE A 14 -1.85 15.17 12.26
N GLU A 15 -1.90 16.36 12.82
CA GLU A 15 -3.14 17.14 12.91
C GLU A 15 -3.29 18.03 11.67
N ALA A 16 -4.41 17.85 10.97
CA ALA A 16 -4.82 18.68 9.85
C ALA A 16 -6.07 19.47 10.30
N PRO A 17 -5.93 20.76 10.62
CA PRO A 17 -7.07 21.58 11.07
C PRO A 17 -8.20 21.56 10.04
N PRO A 18 -9.48 21.42 10.43
CA PRO A 18 -10.61 21.38 9.49
C PRO A 18 -10.63 22.54 8.49
N GLU A 19 -10.28 23.75 8.94
CA GLU A 19 -10.14 24.95 8.13
C GLU A 19 -9.11 24.79 7.01
N MET A 20 -8.01 24.06 7.24
CA MET A 20 -7.00 23.78 6.23
C MET A 20 -7.57 22.93 5.09
N LEU A 21 -8.48 22.00 5.37
CA LEU A 21 -9.13 21.17 4.34
C LEU A 21 -10.05 21.98 3.41
N THR A 22 -10.46 23.18 3.82
CA THR A 22 -11.29 24.09 3.03
C THR A 22 -10.47 25.23 2.40
N GLU A 23 -9.59 25.85 3.18
CA GLU A 23 -8.84 27.04 2.76
C GLU A 23 -7.69 26.69 1.80
N ALA A 24 -7.10 25.49 1.93
CA ALA A 24 -6.02 25.04 1.07
C ALA A 24 -6.50 24.35 -0.22
N GLU A 25 -7.78 24.42 -0.58
CA GLU A 25 -8.30 23.74 -1.79
C GLU A 25 -7.61 24.22 -3.07
N SER A 26 -7.25 25.50 -3.16
CA SER A 26 -6.48 26.03 -4.30
C SER A 26 -5.10 25.37 -4.43
N PHE A 27 -4.45 25.10 -3.29
CA PHE A 27 -3.18 24.38 -3.25
C PHE A 27 -3.36 22.91 -3.64
N PHE A 28 -4.42 22.25 -3.15
CA PHE A 28 -4.73 20.86 -3.52
C PHE A 28 -5.05 20.72 -5.02
N ALA A 29 -5.87 21.62 -5.57
CA ALA A 29 -6.21 21.64 -6.98
C ALA A 29 -4.99 21.87 -7.87
N LYS A 30 -4.07 22.75 -7.45
CA LYS A 30 -2.80 22.93 -8.16
C LYS A 30 -1.96 21.65 -8.13
N MET A 31 -1.89 20.98 -6.99
CA MET A 31 -1.14 19.73 -6.89
C MET A 31 -1.74 18.62 -7.75
N ASP A 32 -3.07 18.54 -7.84
CA ASP A 32 -3.77 17.64 -8.76
C ASP A 32 -3.43 17.94 -10.22
N GLN A 33 -3.47 19.22 -10.62
CA GLN A 33 -3.10 19.65 -11.97
C GLN A 33 -1.64 19.36 -12.29
N ASP A 34 -0.73 19.56 -11.34
CA ASP A 34 0.69 19.24 -11.53
C ASP A 34 0.86 17.73 -11.76
N MET A 35 0.11 16.88 -11.04
CA MET A 35 0.13 15.42 -11.23
C MET A 35 -0.57 14.95 -12.51
N ASP A 36 -1.50 15.73 -13.08
CA ASP A 36 -2.16 15.41 -14.36
C ASP A 36 -1.19 15.42 -15.56
N HIS A 37 -0.02 16.06 -15.41
CA HIS A 37 1.05 16.05 -16.40
C HIS A 37 1.93 14.78 -16.35
N GLY A 38 1.56 13.84 -15.47
CA GLY A 38 2.31 12.63 -15.18
C GLY A 38 3.38 12.84 -14.11
N TRP A 39 3.76 11.74 -13.46
CA TRP A 39 4.68 11.75 -12.33
C TRP A 39 5.62 10.55 -12.35
N GLN A 40 6.90 10.78 -12.06
CA GLN A 40 7.87 9.71 -11.87
C GLN A 40 7.70 9.09 -10.47
N MET A 41 7.22 7.85 -10.41
CA MET A 41 7.02 7.08 -9.19
C MET A 41 8.04 5.92 -9.15
N GLY A 42 9.23 6.21 -8.59
CA GLY A 42 10.35 5.26 -8.60
C GLY A 42 10.92 5.11 -10.01
N PRO A 43 11.09 3.89 -10.55
CA PRO A 43 11.56 3.69 -11.92
C PRO A 43 10.47 3.91 -12.99
N GLU A 44 9.19 3.97 -12.59
CA GLU A 44 8.05 4.06 -13.51
C GLU A 44 7.54 5.50 -13.65
N PHE A 45 7.20 5.90 -14.88
CA PHE A 45 6.51 7.15 -15.15
C PHE A 45 5.01 6.89 -15.31
N ILE A 46 4.19 7.48 -14.44
CA ILE A 46 2.74 7.33 -14.46
C ILE A 46 2.13 8.56 -15.13
N GLU A 47 1.58 8.40 -16.33
CA GLU A 47 1.02 9.53 -17.11
C GLU A 47 -0.20 10.18 -16.43
N HIS A 48 -1.06 9.37 -15.80
CA HIS A 48 -2.28 9.84 -15.14
C HIS A 48 -2.48 9.15 -13.79
N PRO A 49 -1.82 9.64 -12.72
CA PRO A 49 -1.92 9.05 -11.40
C PRO A 49 -3.36 9.05 -10.88
N ASP A 50 -3.82 7.89 -10.40
CA ASP A 50 -5.13 7.75 -9.74
C ASP A 50 -5.14 8.33 -8.31
N SER A 51 -6.29 8.32 -7.64
CA SER A 51 -6.41 8.91 -6.30
C SER A 51 -5.50 8.28 -5.25
N ILE A 52 -5.21 6.98 -5.34
CA ILE A 52 -4.27 6.30 -4.44
C ILE A 52 -2.85 6.74 -4.75
N GLN A 53 -2.46 6.70 -6.03
CA GLN A 53 -1.13 7.08 -6.49
C GLN A 53 -0.81 8.55 -6.17
N ARG A 54 -1.78 9.46 -6.35
CA ARG A 54 -1.63 10.86 -5.93
C ARG A 54 -1.40 11.01 -4.44
N CYS A 55 -2.08 10.20 -3.63
CA CYS A 55 -1.86 10.19 -2.19
C CYS A 55 -0.51 9.56 -1.81
N GLN A 56 0.01 8.60 -2.58
CA GLN A 56 1.37 8.07 -2.41
C GLN A 56 2.42 9.13 -2.74
N ILE A 57 2.21 9.92 -3.80
CA ILE A 57 3.05 11.08 -4.14
C ILE A 57 3.02 12.12 -3.01
N ALA A 58 1.84 12.43 -2.47
CA ALA A 58 1.68 13.33 -1.33
C ALA A 58 2.35 12.77 -0.05
N ALA A 59 2.26 11.45 0.19
CA ALA A 59 2.93 10.80 1.31
C ALA A 59 4.46 10.86 1.19
N ASN A 60 5.02 10.69 -0.01
CA ASN A 60 6.45 10.89 -0.25
C ASN A 60 6.89 12.35 -0.02
N LYS A 61 6.08 13.32 -0.48
CA LYS A 61 6.30 14.75 -0.17
C LYS A 61 6.23 15.02 1.33
N LEU A 62 5.30 14.37 2.03
CA LEU A 62 5.17 14.44 3.48
C LEU A 62 6.42 13.91 4.18
N LEU A 63 6.92 12.73 3.79
CA LEU A 63 8.17 12.16 4.31
C LEU A 63 9.35 13.11 4.11
N THR A 64 9.49 13.65 2.90
CA THR A 64 10.56 14.61 2.57
C THR A 64 10.47 15.87 3.45
N SER A 65 9.25 16.39 3.62
CA SER A 65 8.99 17.59 4.42
C SER A 65 9.19 17.37 5.92
N HIS A 66 8.89 16.16 6.40
CA HIS A 66 9.15 15.74 7.77
C HIS A 66 10.66 15.71 8.04
N SER A 67 11.43 15.10 7.14
CA SER A 67 12.89 15.07 7.23
C SER A 67 13.54 16.46 7.13
N SER A 68 12.89 17.42 6.44
CA SER A 68 13.36 18.80 6.33
C SER A 68 12.78 19.76 7.38
N ASP A 69 12.12 19.24 8.42
CA ASP A 69 11.48 20.02 9.50
C ASP A 69 10.54 21.13 8.99
N ASN A 70 9.69 20.81 8.02
CA ASN A 70 8.67 21.72 7.50
C ASN A 70 7.26 21.29 7.96
N PRO A 71 6.84 21.65 9.19
CA PRO A 71 5.60 21.16 9.77
C PRO A 71 4.35 21.63 9.02
N LEU A 72 4.36 22.84 8.43
CA LEU A 72 3.24 23.33 7.64
C LEU A 72 3.02 22.47 6.39
N LEU A 73 4.09 22.12 5.68
CA LEU A 73 3.98 21.27 4.49
C LEU A 73 3.57 19.84 4.85
N VAL A 74 4.06 19.32 5.97
CA VAL A 74 3.61 18.03 6.53
C VAL A 74 2.09 18.04 6.79
N GLN A 75 1.58 19.09 7.43
CA GLN A 75 0.14 19.24 7.67
C GLN A 75 -0.67 19.38 6.37
N LEU A 76 -0.17 20.15 5.40
CA LEU A 76 -0.82 20.30 4.10
C LEU A 76 -0.90 18.98 3.33
N MET A 77 0.15 18.16 3.36
CA MET A 77 0.13 16.83 2.72
C MET A 77 -0.84 15.89 3.44
N ALA A 78 -0.86 15.89 4.77
CA ALA A 78 -1.84 15.11 5.53
C ALA A 78 -3.28 15.56 5.23
N ALA A 79 -3.53 16.87 5.14
CA ALA A 79 -4.82 17.44 4.79
C ALA A 79 -5.24 17.04 3.36
N TYR A 80 -4.32 17.08 2.40
CA TYR A 80 -4.57 16.62 1.04
C TYR A 80 -5.00 15.14 0.99
N ILE A 81 -4.26 14.26 1.68
CA ILE A 81 -4.56 12.83 1.74
C ILE A 81 -5.94 12.59 2.36
N LEU A 82 -6.23 13.21 3.51
CA LEU A 82 -7.54 13.12 4.17
C LEU A 82 -8.69 13.63 3.28
N LYS A 83 -8.43 14.64 2.45
CA LYS A 83 -9.42 15.23 1.54
C LYS A 83 -9.69 14.34 0.32
N ARG A 84 -8.66 13.75 -0.28
CA ARG A 84 -8.77 12.94 -1.51
C ARG A 84 -9.12 11.49 -1.23
N LEU A 85 -8.80 10.96 -0.04
CA LEU A 85 -9.16 9.62 0.42
C LEU A 85 -10.00 9.67 1.70
N PRO A 86 -11.31 9.99 1.60
CA PRO A 86 -12.19 9.97 2.76
C PRO A 86 -12.28 8.57 3.36
N GLY A 87 -12.20 8.47 4.68
CA GLY A 87 -12.23 7.20 5.42
C GLY A 87 -10.86 6.55 5.62
N ILE A 88 -9.78 7.17 5.12
CA ILE A 88 -8.42 6.76 5.46
C ILE A 88 -8.16 6.99 6.95
N LYS A 89 -7.53 6.00 7.58
CA LYS A 89 -7.15 6.00 8.99
C LYS A 89 -5.68 6.32 9.15
N SER A 90 -4.86 5.61 8.38
CA SER A 90 -3.41 5.69 8.49
C SER A 90 -2.74 5.46 7.16
N ILE A 91 -1.50 5.91 7.04
CA ILE A 91 -0.61 5.59 5.94
C ILE A 91 0.65 4.93 6.48
N ASN A 92 1.18 3.94 5.78
CA ASN A 92 2.47 3.33 6.07
C ASN A 92 3.42 3.68 4.94
N ILE A 93 4.37 4.59 5.20
CA ILE A 93 5.25 5.13 4.18
C ILE A 93 6.44 4.19 3.97
N ASP A 94 6.64 3.79 2.72
CA ASP A 94 7.85 3.08 2.31
C ASP A 94 9.04 4.04 2.34
N THR A 95 10.03 3.76 3.18
CA THR A 95 11.26 4.56 3.33
C THR A 95 12.41 4.04 2.45
N SER A 96 12.19 2.96 1.69
CA SER A 96 13.18 2.40 0.77
C SER A 96 13.27 3.18 -0.56
N GLY A 97 12.29 4.06 -0.82
CA GLY A 97 12.24 4.93 -1.99
C GLY A 97 11.21 4.50 -3.04
N GLU A 98 10.50 3.39 -2.80
CA GLU A 98 9.47 2.88 -3.70
C GLU A 98 8.10 3.40 -3.28
N MET A 99 7.71 4.57 -3.80
CA MET A 99 6.45 5.24 -3.44
C MET A 99 5.21 4.35 -3.59
N GLN A 100 5.24 3.41 -4.54
CA GLN A 100 4.14 2.48 -4.82
C GLN A 100 3.91 1.48 -3.67
N ASN A 101 4.91 1.24 -2.82
CA ASN A 101 4.81 0.39 -1.64
C ASN A 101 4.22 1.13 -0.43
N THR A 102 3.99 2.46 -0.54
CA THR A 102 3.31 3.20 0.52
C THR A 102 1.84 2.75 0.62
N GLU A 103 1.46 2.22 1.78
CA GLU A 103 0.14 1.63 1.99
C GLU A 103 -0.86 2.65 2.57
N MET A 104 -2.08 2.65 2.02
CA MET A 104 -3.21 3.43 2.51
C MET A 104 -4.14 2.51 3.32
N ILE A 105 -4.32 2.80 4.61
CA ILE A 105 -5.08 1.97 5.53
C ILE A 105 -6.37 2.71 5.92
N PHE A 106 -7.52 2.07 5.73
CA PHE A 106 -8.85 2.65 5.97
C PHE A 106 -9.48 2.12 7.27
N GLU A 107 -10.38 2.89 7.89
CA GLU A 107 -11.14 2.44 9.07
C GLU A 107 -11.99 1.19 8.74
N GLU A 108 -11.94 0.18 9.62
CA GLU A 108 -12.72 -1.07 9.54
C GLU A 108 -14.22 -0.79 9.73
N GLY A 109 -14.84 -0.30 8.65
CA GLY A 109 -16.23 0.15 8.57
C GLY A 109 -16.63 0.58 7.15
N ALA A 110 -15.65 0.87 6.28
CA ALA A 110 -15.84 1.01 4.83
C ALA A 110 -15.68 -0.32 4.06
N ARG A 111 -15.79 -1.48 4.74
CA ARG A 111 -15.86 -2.82 4.13
C ARG A 111 -17.22 -3.07 3.49
N ARG A 112 -17.69 -2.22 2.57
CA ARG A 112 -18.89 -2.48 1.73
C ARG A 112 -19.13 -1.51 0.57
N ALA A 113 -18.14 -0.88 -0.05
CA ALA A 113 -18.33 -0.26 -1.38
C ALA A 113 -16.98 0.04 -2.04
N GLY A 114 -16.57 -0.81 -2.96
CA GLY A 114 -15.34 -0.69 -3.74
C GLY A 114 -15.04 -1.99 -4.47
N GLN A 115 -16.00 -2.42 -5.29
CA GLN A 115 -16.01 -3.65 -6.07
C GLN A 115 -14.72 -3.82 -6.89
N ARG A 116 -14.14 -5.03 -6.92
CA ARG A 116 -14.45 -6.05 -7.94
C ARG A 116 -14.51 -5.42 -9.35
N GLN A 117 -13.42 -5.51 -10.10
CA GLN A 117 -13.58 -5.82 -11.52
C GLN A 117 -13.70 -7.34 -11.65
N THR A 118 -14.94 -7.81 -11.59
CA THR A 118 -15.33 -9.02 -12.30
C THR A 118 -15.45 -8.65 -13.77
N THR A 119 -14.42 -8.90 -14.56
CA THR A 119 -14.65 -9.32 -15.94
C THR A 119 -14.49 -10.83 -15.95
N SER A 120 -15.63 -11.49 -16.16
CA SER A 120 -15.75 -12.91 -16.41
C SER A 120 -14.91 -13.30 -17.63
N ARG A 121 -13.65 -13.67 -17.39
CA ARG A 121 -12.86 -14.49 -18.29
C ARG A 121 -12.09 -15.49 -17.42
N PRO A 122 -12.04 -16.78 -17.79
CA PRO A 122 -11.17 -17.73 -17.11
C PRO A 122 -9.73 -17.19 -17.20
N LEU A 123 -9.15 -16.87 -16.03
CA LEU A 123 -7.82 -16.28 -15.90
C LEU A 123 -6.79 -17.24 -16.50
N SER A 124 -5.88 -16.68 -17.30
CA SER A 124 -4.78 -17.42 -17.93
C SER A 124 -3.70 -17.77 -16.90
N GLU A 125 -2.96 -18.85 -17.14
CA GLU A 125 -1.88 -19.37 -16.27
C GLU A 125 -0.86 -18.29 -15.87
N THR A 126 -0.62 -17.32 -16.75
CA THR A 126 0.23 -16.14 -16.54
C THR A 126 -0.33 -15.14 -15.51
N GLU A 127 -1.64 -14.93 -15.49
CA GLU A 127 -2.30 -14.02 -14.53
C GLU A 127 -2.43 -14.67 -13.15
N ALA A 128 -2.60 -15.99 -13.11
CA ALA A 128 -2.55 -16.77 -11.87
C ALA A 128 -1.17 -16.69 -11.21
N ARG A 129 -0.10 -16.71 -12.01
CA ARG A 129 1.29 -16.62 -11.53
C ARG A 129 1.63 -15.21 -11.01
N ALA A 130 1.22 -14.16 -11.73
CA ALA A 130 1.41 -12.78 -11.29
C ALA A 130 0.64 -12.44 -10.00
N ARG A 131 -0.53 -13.07 -9.80
CA ARG A 131 -1.31 -12.91 -8.57
C ARG A 131 -0.71 -13.69 -7.40
N ALA A 132 -0.18 -14.88 -7.64
CA ALA A 132 0.51 -15.65 -6.62
C ALA A 132 1.85 -15.04 -6.20
N ASP A 133 2.56 -14.34 -7.08
CA ASP A 133 3.73 -13.52 -6.72
C ASP A 133 3.35 -12.29 -5.86
N LYS A 134 2.13 -11.76 -6.01
CA LYS A 134 1.58 -10.70 -5.14
C LYS A 134 1.06 -11.21 -3.80
N ASP A 135 0.59 -12.44 -3.75
CA ASP A 135 -0.05 -13.04 -2.58
C ASP A 135 0.91 -13.93 -1.77
N VAL A 136 2.18 -14.02 -2.15
CA VAL A 136 3.23 -14.75 -1.41
C VAL A 136 4.52 -13.94 -1.37
N SER A 137 4.94 -13.52 -0.17
CA SER A 137 6.15 -12.73 -0.01
C SER A 137 7.40 -13.52 -0.44
N PRO A 138 8.50 -12.83 -0.77
CA PRO A 138 9.83 -13.43 -0.78
C PRO A 138 10.15 -14.03 0.59
N VAL A 139 11.09 -14.99 0.63
CA VAL A 139 11.63 -15.48 1.90
C VAL A 139 12.48 -14.37 2.54
N TYR A 140 12.21 -14.04 3.79
CA TYR A 140 12.96 -13.08 4.59
C TYR A 140 13.49 -13.71 5.89
N LYS A 141 14.51 -13.07 6.47
CA LYS A 141 15.21 -13.57 7.66
C LYS A 141 14.73 -12.84 8.91
N VAL A 142 14.34 -13.58 9.93
CA VAL A 142 13.94 -13.07 11.25
C VAL A 142 14.81 -13.74 12.32
N GLY A 143 15.73 -12.98 12.91
CA GLY A 143 16.70 -13.51 13.87
C GLY A 143 17.61 -14.59 13.25
N ARG A 144 17.54 -15.82 13.79
CA ARG A 144 18.31 -16.98 13.28
C ARG A 144 17.51 -17.87 12.32
N SER A 145 16.29 -17.47 11.98
CA SER A 145 15.34 -18.28 11.22
C SER A 145 14.85 -17.55 9.95
N TRP A 146 14.29 -18.32 9.02
CA TRP A 146 13.78 -17.86 7.73
C TRP A 146 12.27 -18.09 7.64
N ARG A 147 11.57 -17.16 6.99
CA ARG A 147 10.10 -17.16 6.86
C ARG A 147 9.63 -16.58 5.53
N PHE A 148 8.38 -16.80 5.19
CA PHE A 148 7.63 -16.12 4.14
C PHE A 148 6.19 -15.91 4.63
N ALA A 149 5.43 -15.04 3.98
CA ALA A 149 4.03 -14.82 4.29
C ALA A 149 3.16 -15.14 3.08
N VAL A 150 1.96 -15.65 3.34
CA VAL A 150 0.94 -15.91 2.32
C VAL A 150 -0.29 -15.07 2.65
N TYR A 151 -0.78 -14.34 1.67
CA TYR A 151 -2.00 -13.57 1.81
C TYR A 151 -3.20 -14.53 1.80
N ASP A 152 -3.97 -14.54 2.88
CA ASP A 152 -5.25 -15.24 2.98
C ASP A 152 -6.35 -14.26 2.55
N PRO A 153 -6.91 -14.42 1.33
CA PRO A 153 -7.93 -13.49 0.82
C PRO A 153 -9.29 -13.68 1.51
N ALA A 154 -9.56 -14.83 2.15
CA ALA A 154 -10.79 -15.06 2.89
C ALA A 154 -10.77 -14.35 4.25
N ALA A 155 -9.60 -14.30 4.89
CA ALA A 155 -9.38 -13.59 6.14
C ALA A 155 -8.87 -12.14 5.96
N GLY A 156 -8.46 -11.76 4.75
CA GLY A 156 -7.91 -10.44 4.42
C GLY A 156 -6.61 -10.11 5.17
N ARG A 157 -5.78 -11.11 5.47
CA ARG A 157 -4.54 -10.96 6.26
C ARG A 157 -3.40 -11.79 5.72
N TRP A 158 -2.18 -11.34 5.98
CA TRP A 158 -0.98 -12.13 5.76
C TRP A 158 -0.81 -13.17 6.86
N VAL A 159 -0.62 -14.42 6.46
CA VAL A 159 -0.35 -15.55 7.35
C VAL A 159 1.12 -15.91 7.21
N GLU A 160 1.86 -15.71 8.29
CA GLU A 160 3.29 -16.01 8.39
C GLU A 160 3.54 -17.52 8.39
N SER A 161 4.54 -17.97 7.63
CA SER A 161 5.02 -19.36 7.67
C SER A 161 5.64 -19.69 9.03
N PRO A 162 5.68 -20.96 9.45
CA PRO A 162 6.48 -21.37 10.61
C PRO A 162 7.94 -20.94 10.47
N PHE A 163 8.64 -20.78 11.60
CA PHE A 163 10.08 -20.53 11.60
C PHE A 163 10.82 -21.73 11.03
N THR A 164 11.78 -21.47 10.14
CA THR A 164 12.67 -22.50 9.59
C THR A 164 14.13 -22.14 9.83
N ASP A 165 14.97 -23.14 10.03
CA ASP A 165 16.38 -22.91 10.37
C ASP A 165 17.25 -22.62 9.14
N THR A 166 16.78 -22.94 7.93
CA THR A 166 17.52 -22.71 6.67
C THR A 166 16.66 -22.08 5.59
N GLN A 167 17.26 -21.19 4.80
CA GLN A 167 16.60 -20.48 3.70
C GLN A 167 16.04 -21.44 2.65
N GLU A 168 16.72 -22.56 2.39
CA GLU A 168 16.32 -23.55 1.40
C GLU A 168 15.01 -24.27 1.78
N THR A 169 14.82 -24.59 3.07
CA THR A 169 13.54 -25.13 3.56
C THR A 169 12.43 -24.09 3.56
N ALA A 170 12.71 -22.82 3.87
CA ALA A 170 11.72 -21.74 3.72
C ALA A 170 11.27 -21.59 2.27
N GLN A 171 12.20 -21.67 1.32
CA GLN A 171 11.90 -21.55 -0.11
C GLN A 171 11.07 -22.74 -0.62
N GLN A 172 11.41 -23.98 -0.22
CA GLN A 172 10.60 -25.15 -0.55
C GLN A 172 9.17 -25.06 0.00
N GLN A 173 9.00 -24.56 1.23
CA GLN A 173 7.67 -24.36 1.82
C GLN A 173 6.89 -23.24 1.11
N ARG A 174 7.56 -22.17 0.69
CA ARG A 174 6.98 -21.10 -0.13
C ARG A 174 6.45 -21.65 -1.45
N ASP A 175 7.26 -22.45 -2.14
CA ASP A 175 6.90 -23.02 -3.45
C ASP A 175 5.70 -23.99 -3.33
N GLN A 176 5.62 -24.73 -2.22
CA GLN A 176 4.46 -25.58 -1.91
C GLN A 176 3.19 -24.74 -1.63
N ALA A 177 3.31 -23.66 -0.85
CA ALA A 177 2.20 -22.76 -0.58
C ALA A 177 1.69 -22.06 -1.85
N HIS A 178 2.60 -21.64 -2.72
CA HIS A 178 2.28 -21.09 -4.04
C HIS A 178 1.52 -22.11 -4.91
N THR A 179 1.97 -23.37 -4.92
CA THR A 179 1.31 -24.44 -5.67
C THR A 179 -0.10 -24.73 -5.14
N GLN A 180 -0.29 -24.76 -3.82
CA GLN A 180 -1.59 -24.97 -3.19
C GLN A 180 -2.56 -23.81 -3.45
N MET A 181 -2.08 -22.57 -3.36
CA MET A 181 -2.89 -21.38 -3.67
C MET A 181 -3.33 -21.38 -5.14
N MET A 182 -2.41 -21.69 -6.06
CA MET A 182 -2.73 -21.81 -7.49
C MET A 182 -3.82 -22.87 -7.74
N GLN A 183 -3.75 -24.02 -7.07
CA GLN A 183 -4.79 -25.05 -7.17
C GLN A 183 -6.14 -24.60 -6.58
N ALA A 184 -6.13 -23.85 -5.46
CA ALA A 184 -7.35 -23.32 -4.86
C ALA A 184 -8.05 -22.27 -5.76
N ILE A 185 -7.26 -21.41 -6.42
CA ILE A 185 -7.74 -20.45 -7.43
C ILE A 185 -8.38 -21.20 -8.60
N LEU A 186 -7.72 -22.23 -9.13
CA LEU A 186 -8.24 -23.03 -10.24
C LEU A 186 -9.53 -23.79 -9.88
N GLN A 187 -9.73 -24.13 -8.61
CA GLN A 187 -10.95 -24.79 -8.11
C GLN A 187 -12.05 -23.79 -7.70
N GLY A 188 -11.81 -22.48 -7.78
CA GLY A 188 -12.79 -21.46 -7.40
C GLY A 188 -13.18 -21.47 -5.92
N LYS A 189 -12.28 -21.93 -5.03
CA LYS A 189 -12.52 -22.05 -3.59
C LYS A 189 -12.04 -20.84 -2.78
N LEU A 190 -11.76 -19.72 -3.44
CA LEU A 190 -11.28 -18.46 -2.84
C LEU A 190 -12.30 -17.35 -3.06
#